data_AF-A0A1I2HPG4-F1
#
_entry.id   AF-A0A1I2HPG4-F1
#
_cell.length_a   1.000
_cell.length_b   1.000
_cell.length_c   1.000
_cell.angle_alpha   90.00
_cell.angle_beta   90.00
_cell.angle_gamma   90.00
#
_symmetry.space_group_name_H-M   'P 1'
#
loop_
_entity.id
_entity.type
_entity.pdbx_description
1 polymer ?
#
loop_
_entity_poly.entity_id
_entity_poly.type
_entity_poly.pdbx_seq_one_letter_code
_entity_poly.pdbx_strand_id
1 'polypeptide(L)'
;MNDADIASLLAGCARCPYPGVWQDAPFTEKTVGGARYAVVAVDSGLSALVLRRDDGSLWCLPEGDAPQYVNSGVEAFVAFNRAYEEAAGEAAAYEGPGDEVDEDEAEDLAEQAADALTEALLERFGALDPEAVADENSFWHVGAEELGYGMSA
;
A
#
# COMPACT_ATOMS: atom_id res chain seq x y z
N MET A 1 -10.12 0.52 -19.55
CA MET A 1 -10.89 -0.20 -18.52
C MET A 1 -12.04 0.69 -18.08
N ASN A 2 -13.26 0.17 -17.91
CA ASN A 2 -14.40 0.98 -17.43
C ASN A 2 -14.49 0.96 -15.89
N ASP A 3 -15.31 1.83 -15.30
CA ASP A 3 -15.43 1.97 -13.83
C ASP A 3 -15.90 0.68 -13.14
N ALA A 4 -16.79 -0.08 -13.78
CA ALA A 4 -17.28 -1.35 -13.22
C ALA A 4 -16.18 -2.42 -13.19
N ASP A 5 -15.36 -2.49 -14.24
CA ASP A 5 -14.20 -3.40 -14.28
C ASP A 5 -13.19 -3.02 -13.18
N ILE A 6 -12.91 -1.72 -13.01
CA ILE A 6 -11.98 -1.21 -11.99
C ILE A 6 -12.51 -1.49 -10.58
N ALA A 7 -13.77 -1.16 -10.29
CA ALA A 7 -14.39 -1.46 -9.00
C ALA A 7 -14.35 -2.97 -8.68
N SER A 8 -14.59 -3.81 -9.69
CA SER A 8 -14.52 -5.27 -9.53
C SER A 8 -13.12 -5.77 -9.17
N LEU A 9 -12.07 -5.17 -9.75
CA LEU A 9 -10.69 -5.50 -9.40
C LEU A 9 -10.32 -5.03 -7.98
N LEU A 10 -10.70 -3.81 -7.63
CA LEU A 10 -10.38 -3.20 -6.33
C LEU A 10 -11.15 -3.83 -5.16
N ALA A 11 -12.30 -4.45 -5.40
CA ALA A 11 -13.07 -5.15 -4.37
C ALA A 11 -12.28 -6.27 -3.66
N GLY A 12 -11.19 -6.77 -4.27
CA GLY A 12 -10.30 -7.75 -3.67
C GLY A 12 -9.21 -7.18 -2.74
N CYS A 13 -9.06 -5.86 -2.64
CA CYS A 13 -7.98 -5.21 -1.89
C CYS A 13 -8.35 -4.97 -0.40
N ALA A 14 -8.72 -6.04 0.31
CA ALA A 14 -9.27 -5.95 1.68
C ALA A 14 -8.25 -5.53 2.76
N ARG A 15 -6.97 -5.82 2.57
CA ARG A 15 -5.88 -5.45 3.49
C ARG A 15 -5.00 -4.31 2.97
N CYS A 16 -5.54 -3.44 2.12
CA CYS A 16 -4.80 -2.26 1.67
C CYS A 16 -4.35 -1.40 2.86
N PRO A 17 -3.11 -0.90 2.89
CA PRO A 17 -2.66 0.03 3.94
C PRO A 17 -3.33 1.41 3.87
N TYR A 18 -4.13 1.68 2.83
CA TYR A 18 -4.91 2.91 2.72
C TYR A 18 -6.15 2.85 3.64
N PRO A 19 -6.31 3.77 4.61
CA PRO A 19 -7.36 3.69 5.63
C PRO A 19 -8.74 4.17 5.15
N GLY A 20 -8.82 4.70 3.93
CA GLY A 20 -10.04 5.31 3.40
C GLY A 20 -11.11 4.31 2.94
N VAL A 21 -12.29 4.83 2.64
CA VAL A 21 -13.45 4.06 2.20
C VAL A 21 -13.48 3.95 0.68
N TRP A 22 -13.49 2.71 0.18
CA TRP A 22 -13.67 2.41 -1.24
C TRP A 22 -15.00 2.93 -1.77
N GLN A 23 -14.98 3.49 -2.98
CA GLN A 23 -16.15 4.05 -3.64
C GLN A 23 -16.76 3.03 -4.61
N ASP A 24 -18.08 3.10 -4.78
CA ASP A 24 -18.77 2.31 -5.81
C ASP A 24 -18.69 2.99 -7.18
N ALA A 25 -18.72 2.20 -8.24
CA ALA A 25 -18.90 2.72 -9.59
C ALA A 25 -20.34 3.26 -9.80
N PRO A 26 -20.54 4.33 -10.60
CA PRO A 26 -19.52 5.10 -11.30
C PRO A 26 -18.73 6.02 -10.36
N PHE A 27 -17.42 6.15 -10.62
CA PHE A 27 -16.56 6.95 -9.75
C PHE A 27 -16.81 8.45 -9.94
N THR A 28 -16.75 9.18 -8.83
CA THR A 28 -16.77 10.65 -8.89
C THR A 28 -15.49 11.15 -9.55
N GLU A 29 -15.62 12.15 -10.44
CA GLU A 29 -14.50 12.74 -11.17
C GLU A 29 -13.94 13.96 -10.45
N LYS A 30 -12.63 14.14 -10.48
CA LYS A 30 -11.92 15.29 -9.95
C LYS A 30 -10.84 15.73 -10.93
N THR A 31 -10.65 17.04 -11.08
CA THR A 31 -9.55 17.61 -11.87
C THR A 31 -8.57 18.29 -10.94
N VAL A 32 -7.29 17.90 -11.01
CA VAL A 32 -6.20 18.48 -10.22
C VAL A 32 -5.02 18.73 -11.15
N GLY A 33 -4.49 19.96 -11.17
CA GLY A 33 -3.35 20.32 -12.01
C GLY A 33 -3.57 20.10 -13.52
N GLY A 34 -4.84 20.11 -13.97
CA GLY A 34 -5.20 19.86 -15.37
C GLY A 34 -5.37 18.37 -15.74
N ALA A 35 -4.99 17.44 -14.87
CA ALA A 35 -5.23 16.01 -15.05
C ALA A 35 -6.60 15.61 -14.46
N ARG A 36 -7.28 14.68 -15.13
CA ARG A 36 -8.59 14.15 -14.72
C ARG A 36 -8.42 12.82 -14.00
N TYR A 37 -9.11 12.69 -12.88
CA TYR A 37 -9.02 11.55 -11.99
C TYR A 37 -10.40 11.01 -11.62
N ALA A 38 -10.52 9.68 -11.53
CA ALA A 38 -11.62 8.99 -10.88
C ALA A 38 -11.27 8.75 -9.41
N VAL A 39 -12.16 9.12 -8.48
CA VAL A 39 -11.97 8.88 -7.05
C VAL A 39 -12.40 7.45 -6.71
N VAL A 40 -11.44 6.61 -6.31
CA VAL A 40 -11.68 5.18 -6.03
C VAL A 40 -11.75 4.87 -4.53
N ALA A 41 -11.11 5.67 -3.67
CA ALA A 41 -11.30 5.62 -2.22
C ALA A 41 -11.12 7.01 -1.59
N VAL A 42 -11.73 7.25 -0.43
CA VAL A 42 -11.69 8.54 0.27
C VAL A 42 -11.36 8.32 1.75
N ASP A 43 -10.32 8.98 2.22
CA ASP A 43 -10.03 9.18 3.64
C ASP A 43 -10.46 10.61 4.03
N SER A 44 -11.55 10.70 4.78
CA SER A 44 -12.32 11.94 4.89
C SER A 44 -11.55 13.05 5.60
N GLY A 45 -11.26 14.13 4.86
CA GLY A 45 -10.51 15.30 5.37
C GLY A 45 -8.99 15.09 5.44
N LEU A 46 -8.48 14.04 4.79
CA LEU A 46 -7.05 13.72 4.77
C LEU A 46 -6.54 13.47 3.36
N SER A 47 -7.19 12.58 2.60
CA SER A 47 -6.72 12.23 1.27
C SER A 47 -7.79 11.53 0.41
N ALA A 48 -7.49 11.32 -0.86
CA ALA A 48 -8.24 10.41 -1.72
C ALA A 48 -7.29 9.55 -2.56
N LEU A 49 -7.57 8.25 -2.67
CA LEU A 49 -6.95 7.39 -3.67
C LEU A 49 -7.70 7.56 -4.98
N VAL A 50 -6.96 7.84 -6.05
CA VAL A 50 -7.53 8.19 -7.34
C VAL A 50 -6.84 7.49 -8.51
N LEU A 51 -7.60 7.27 -9.58
CA LEU A 51 -7.13 6.74 -10.85
C LEU A 51 -7.03 7.87 -11.88
N ARG A 52 -5.85 8.12 -12.43
CA ARG A 52 -5.68 9.07 -13.55
C ARG A 52 -6.33 8.50 -14.80
N ARG A 53 -7.23 9.26 -15.43
CA ARG A 53 -7.98 8.78 -16.59
C ARG A 53 -7.15 8.64 -17.86
N ASP A 54 -6.09 9.43 -18.00
CA ASP A 54 -5.30 9.50 -19.23
C ASP A 54 -4.46 8.24 -19.46
N ASP A 55 -3.93 7.64 -18.38
CA ASP A 55 -3.03 6.48 -18.46
C ASP A 55 -3.37 5.33 -17.50
N GLY A 56 -4.33 5.53 -16.59
CA GLY A 56 -4.75 4.50 -15.63
C GLY A 56 -3.85 4.33 -14.42
N SER A 57 -2.91 5.25 -14.17
CA SER A 57 -2.07 5.21 -12.97
C SER A 57 -2.85 5.59 -11.70
N LEU A 58 -2.45 5.02 -10.56
CA LEU A 58 -3.01 5.28 -9.24
C LEU A 58 -2.16 6.30 -8.48
N TRP A 59 -2.85 7.22 -7.81
CA TRP A 59 -2.26 8.32 -7.07
C TRP A 59 -2.99 8.52 -5.75
N CYS A 60 -2.27 8.91 -4.72
CA CYS A 60 -2.84 9.50 -3.51
C CYS A 60 -2.91 11.02 -3.72
N LEU A 61 -4.05 11.62 -3.38
CA LEU A 61 -4.25 13.07 -3.35
C LEU A 61 -4.42 13.52 -1.89
N PRO A 62 -3.34 13.92 -1.19
CA PRO A 62 -3.45 14.51 0.13
C PRO A 62 -4.20 15.84 0.09
N GLU A 63 -4.85 16.20 1.19
CA GLU A 63 -5.47 17.52 1.34
C GLU A 63 -4.39 18.60 1.47
N GLY A 64 -4.31 19.49 0.47
CA GLY A 64 -3.41 20.64 0.50
C GLY A 64 -1.98 20.38 0.01
N ASP A 65 -1.67 19.16 -0.44
CA ASP A 65 -0.35 18.78 -0.97
C ASP A 65 -0.42 18.32 -2.44
N ALA A 66 0.75 18.04 -3.01
CA ALA A 66 0.90 17.51 -4.35
C ALA A 66 0.42 16.04 -4.44
N PRO A 67 -0.09 15.61 -5.60
CA PRO A 67 -0.36 14.20 -5.88
C PRO A 67 0.89 13.33 -5.68
N GLN A 68 0.71 12.21 -4.99
CA GLN A 68 1.76 11.22 -4.75
C GLN A 68 1.47 9.97 -5.57
N TYR A 69 2.47 9.47 -6.28
CA TYR A 69 2.33 8.28 -7.11
C TYR A 69 2.17 7.03 -6.23
N VAL A 70 1.29 6.10 -6.64
CA VAL A 70 1.04 4.86 -5.90
C VAL A 70 1.37 3.64 -6.76
N ASN A 71 0.81 3.54 -7.96
CA ASN A 71 1.12 2.47 -8.91
C ASN A 71 0.87 2.90 -10.35
N SER A 72 1.52 2.20 -11.26
CA SER A 72 1.38 2.36 -12.71
C SER A 72 -0.01 1.99 -13.22
N GLY A 73 -0.74 1.16 -12.47
CA GLY A 73 -2.11 0.78 -12.79
C GLY A 73 -2.80 -0.06 -11.73
N VAL A 74 -4.11 -0.28 -11.94
CA VAL A 74 -4.98 -1.07 -11.04
C VAL A 74 -4.48 -2.51 -10.87
N GLU A 75 -3.97 -3.12 -11.94
CA GLU A 75 -3.49 -4.50 -11.91
C GLU A 75 -2.22 -4.64 -11.04
N ALA A 76 -1.29 -3.68 -11.16
CA ALA A 76 -0.11 -3.61 -10.30
C ALA A 76 -0.52 -3.38 -8.84
N PHE A 77 -1.44 -2.45 -8.59
CA PHE A 77 -1.96 -2.19 -7.24
C PHE A 77 -2.62 -3.42 -6.60
N VAL A 78 -3.39 -4.20 -7.37
CA VAL A 78 -3.98 -5.45 -6.88
C VAL A 78 -2.91 -6.50 -6.58
N ALA A 79 -1.87 -6.60 -7.42
CA ALA A 79 -0.76 -7.51 -7.17
C ALA A 79 0.02 -7.13 -5.90
N PHE A 80 0.28 -5.84 -5.69
CA PHE A 80 0.88 -5.32 -4.46
C PHE A 80 0.02 -5.62 -3.23
N ASN A 81 -1.30 -5.39 -3.30
CA ASN A 81 -2.21 -5.70 -2.19
C ASN A 81 -2.17 -7.17 -1.79
N ARG A 82 -2.05 -8.09 -2.75
CA ARG A 82 -1.93 -9.52 -2.44
C ARG A 82 -0.62 -9.85 -1.74
N ALA A 83 0.51 -9.35 -2.26
CA ALA A 83 1.80 -9.54 -1.62
C ALA A 83 1.86 -8.90 -0.22
N TYR A 84 1.22 -7.73 -0.04
CA TYR A 84 1.06 -7.09 1.25
C TYR A 84 0.18 -7.93 2.21
N GLU A 85 -0.93 -8.48 1.74
CA GLU A 85 -1.80 -9.34 2.55
C GLU A 85 -1.08 -10.62 3.01
N GLU A 86 -0.29 -11.23 2.14
CA GLU A 86 0.58 -12.37 2.46
C GLU A 86 1.61 -11.99 3.55
N ALA A 87 2.34 -10.89 3.35
CA ALA A 87 3.32 -10.39 4.33
C ALA A 87 2.67 -10.01 5.67
N ALA A 88 1.49 -9.39 5.66
CA ALA A 88 0.73 -9.09 6.87
C ALA A 88 0.26 -10.37 7.60
N GLY A 89 0.07 -11.47 6.87
CA GLY A 89 -0.18 -12.78 7.43
C GLY A 89 1.06 -13.39 8.08
N GLU A 90 2.23 -13.26 7.43
CA GLU A 90 3.53 -13.67 7.98
C GLU A 90 3.85 -12.90 9.27
N ALA A 91 3.72 -11.57 9.25
CA ALA A 91 3.90 -10.71 10.42
C ALA A 91 2.98 -11.10 11.59
N ALA A 92 1.70 -11.33 11.33
CA ALA A 92 0.74 -11.70 12.37
C ALA A 92 0.96 -13.11 12.94
N ALA A 93 1.66 -13.98 12.21
CA ALA A 93 2.01 -15.33 12.64
C ALA A 93 3.38 -15.39 13.35
N TYR A 94 4.12 -14.28 13.41
CA TYR A 94 5.38 -14.20 14.13
C TYR A 94 5.13 -14.28 15.63
N GLU A 95 5.66 -15.32 16.27
CA GLU A 95 5.51 -15.56 17.72
C GLU A 95 6.61 -14.88 18.55
N GLY A 96 7.50 -14.11 17.91
CA GLY A 96 8.69 -13.60 18.54
C GLY A 96 9.82 -14.62 18.61
N PRO A 97 10.99 -14.21 19.12
CA PRO A 97 12.04 -15.14 19.52
C PRO A 97 11.58 -15.95 20.73
N GLY A 98 11.99 -17.22 20.84
CA GLY A 98 11.53 -18.11 21.90
C GLY A 98 12.03 -17.69 23.30
N ASP A 99 11.33 -18.13 24.36
CA ASP A 99 11.58 -17.78 25.78
C ASP A 99 13.01 -18.06 26.33
N GLU A 100 13.90 -18.63 25.51
CA GLU A 100 15.27 -19.00 25.90
C GLU A 100 16.30 -17.87 25.66
N VAL A 101 15.93 -16.79 24.98
CA VAL A 101 16.78 -15.60 24.79
C VAL A 101 16.52 -14.55 25.87
N ASP A 102 17.51 -13.70 26.17
CA ASP A 102 17.30 -12.55 27.04
C ASP A 102 16.56 -11.41 26.32
N GLU A 103 16.12 -10.40 27.08
CA GLU A 103 15.27 -9.31 26.56
C GLU A 103 15.99 -8.49 25.47
N ASP A 104 17.29 -8.22 25.64
CA ASP A 104 18.08 -7.44 24.69
C ASP A 104 18.27 -8.23 23.39
N GLU A 105 18.59 -9.53 23.48
CA GLU A 105 18.70 -10.42 22.31
C GLU A 105 17.33 -10.63 21.63
N ALA A 106 16.23 -10.66 22.40
CA ALA A 106 14.89 -10.78 21.85
C ALA A 106 14.49 -9.56 21.00
N GLU A 107 14.81 -8.35 21.47
CA GLU A 107 14.55 -7.10 20.76
C GLU A 107 15.33 -7.07 19.43
N ASP A 108 16.64 -7.35 19.47
CA ASP A 108 17.51 -7.39 18.29
C ASP A 108 17.02 -8.40 17.23
N LEU A 109 16.53 -9.57 17.66
CA LEU A 109 16.00 -10.60 16.76
C LEU A 109 14.65 -10.20 16.15
N ALA A 110 13.80 -9.51 16.91
CA ALA A 110 12.53 -9.00 16.41
C ALA A 110 12.75 -7.89 15.37
N GLU A 111 13.68 -6.97 15.61
CA GLU A 111 14.06 -5.92 14.64
C GLU A 111 14.61 -6.55 13.34
N GLN A 112 15.51 -7.52 13.44
CA GLN A 112 16.02 -8.23 12.26
C GLN A 112 14.93 -8.96 11.47
N ALA A 113 13.96 -9.55 12.16
CA ALA A 113 12.83 -10.22 11.51
C ALA A 113 11.91 -9.21 10.81
N ALA A 114 11.66 -8.05 11.43
CA ALA A 114 10.90 -6.94 10.85
C ALA A 114 11.59 -6.39 9.59
N ASP A 115 12.89 -6.08 9.66
CA ASP A 115 13.68 -5.60 8.53
C ASP A 115 13.67 -6.60 7.37
N ALA A 116 13.87 -7.89 7.68
CA ALA A 116 13.86 -8.94 6.65
C ALA A 116 12.50 -9.06 5.96
N LEU A 117 11.38 -8.89 6.68
CA LEU A 117 10.04 -8.88 6.08
C LEU A 117 9.88 -7.67 5.15
N THR A 118 10.24 -6.47 5.63
CA THR A 118 10.13 -5.22 4.88
C THR A 118 10.97 -5.27 3.61
N GLU A 119 12.25 -5.66 3.69
CA GLU A 119 13.14 -5.81 2.53
C GLU A 119 12.59 -6.82 1.52
N ALA A 120 12.14 -8.00 1.97
CA ALA A 120 11.60 -9.02 1.08
C ALA A 120 10.31 -8.56 0.39
N LEU A 121 9.45 -7.82 1.07
CA LEU A 121 8.22 -7.27 0.49
C LEU A 121 8.54 -6.19 -0.56
N LEU A 122 9.51 -5.32 -0.29
CA LEU A 122 9.94 -4.28 -1.22
C LEU A 122 10.63 -4.85 -2.46
N GLU A 123 11.40 -5.93 -2.32
CA GLU A 123 11.95 -6.65 -3.48
C GLU A 123 10.82 -7.19 -4.38
N ARG A 124 9.79 -7.82 -3.78
CA ARG A 124 8.60 -8.31 -4.53
C ARG A 124 7.88 -7.15 -5.23
N PHE A 125 7.72 -6.01 -4.56
CA PHE A 125 7.12 -4.82 -5.14
C PHE A 125 7.94 -4.26 -6.30
N GLY A 126 9.27 -4.15 -6.15
CA GLY A 126 10.16 -3.69 -7.21
C GLY A 126 10.13 -4.55 -8.48
N ALA A 127 9.92 -5.86 -8.32
CA ALA A 127 9.74 -6.78 -9.45
C ALA A 127 8.39 -6.58 -10.19
N LEU A 128 7.37 -6.06 -9.51
CA LEU A 128 6.03 -5.85 -10.05
C LEU A 128 5.85 -4.45 -10.65
N ASP A 129 6.30 -3.41 -9.94
CA ASP A 129 6.19 -2.00 -10.33
C ASP A 129 7.31 -1.18 -9.66
N PRO A 130 8.49 -1.05 -10.31
CA PRO A 130 9.65 -0.41 -9.70
C PRO A 130 9.47 1.09 -9.45
N GLU A 131 8.61 1.77 -10.22
CA GLU A 131 8.34 3.19 -10.01
C GLU A 131 7.55 3.44 -8.71
N ALA A 132 6.73 2.47 -8.29
CA ALA A 132 5.90 2.56 -7.09
C ALA A 132 6.71 2.50 -5.78
N VAL A 133 7.95 2.03 -5.84
CA VAL A 133 8.88 1.89 -4.70
C VAL A 133 10.21 2.59 -4.95
N ALA A 134 10.27 3.53 -5.90
CA ALA A 134 11.51 4.24 -6.21
C ALA A 134 11.92 5.25 -5.13
N ASP A 135 10.97 5.71 -4.31
CA ASP A 135 11.17 6.67 -3.22
C ASP A 135 10.88 6.00 -1.88
N GLU A 136 11.77 6.16 -0.91
CA GLU A 136 11.64 5.62 0.45
C GLU A 136 10.40 6.15 1.19
N ASN A 137 9.87 7.31 0.78
CA ASN A 137 8.64 7.89 1.33
C ASN A 137 7.40 7.55 0.50
N SER A 138 7.51 6.63 -0.45
CA SER A 138 6.37 6.16 -1.25
C SER A 138 5.37 5.40 -0.38
N PHE A 139 4.11 5.39 -0.82
CA PHE A 139 3.01 4.73 -0.13
C PHE A 139 3.31 3.29 0.28
N TRP A 140 3.95 2.52 -0.61
CA TRP A 140 4.25 1.11 -0.37
C TRP A 140 5.49 0.88 0.48
N HIS A 141 6.47 1.80 0.45
CA HIS A 141 7.57 1.76 1.40
C HIS A 141 7.07 1.94 2.83
N VAL A 142 6.31 3.01 3.08
CA VAL A 142 5.73 3.28 4.39
C VAL A 142 4.85 2.10 4.84
N GLY A 143 4.00 1.58 3.96
CA GLY A 143 3.18 0.41 4.30
C GLY A 143 4.01 -0.82 4.70
N ALA A 144 5.11 -1.11 4.00
CA ALA A 144 5.98 -2.24 4.31
C ALA A 144 6.74 -2.07 5.62
N GLU A 145 7.18 -0.85 5.95
CA GLU A 145 7.83 -0.54 7.23
C GLU A 145 6.87 -0.68 8.42
N GLU A 146 5.65 -0.15 8.30
CA GLU A 146 4.62 -0.25 9.34
C GLU A 146 4.22 -1.69 9.66
N LEU A 147 4.29 -2.61 8.67
CA LEU A 147 4.13 -4.04 8.93
C LEU A 147 5.26 -4.61 9.78
N GLY A 148 6.50 -4.24 9.48
CA GLY A 148 7.68 -4.65 10.24
C GLY A 148 7.60 -4.15 11.69
N TYR A 149 7.32 -2.86 11.89
CA TYR A 149 7.16 -2.30 13.24
C TYR A 149 6.04 -2.97 14.05
N GLY A 150 4.99 -3.49 13.39
CA GLY A 150 3.95 -4.26 14.05
C GLY A 150 4.41 -5.59 14.64
N MET A 151 5.58 -6.13 14.22
CA MET A 151 6.16 -7.37 14.74
C MET A 151 7.02 -7.17 15.99
N SER A 152 7.56 -5.97 16.17
CA SER A 152 8.45 -5.59 17.28
C SER A 152 7.70 -4.87 18.42
N ALA A 153 6.38 -4.72 18.32
CA ALA A 153 5.53 -3.94 19.22
C ALA A 153 4.86 -4.75 20.35
#